data_AF-A0A8T3P7H8-F1
#
_entry.id   AF-A0A8T3P7H8-F1
#
_cell.length_a   1.000
_cell.length_b   1.000
_cell.length_c   1.000
_cell.angle_alpha   90.00
_cell.angle_beta   90.00
_cell.angle_gamma   90.00
#
_symmetry.space_group_name_H-M   'P 1'
#
loop_
_entity.id
_entity.type
_entity.pdbx_description
1 polymer ?
#
loop_
_entity_poly.entity_id
_entity_poly.type
_entity_poly.pdbx_seq_one_letter_code
_entity_poly.pdbx_strand_id
1 'polypeptide(L)'
;MLELGALLVIVLAGVVYAQGSGSVAVFLGIVAFLGVWGGQAVHAYRSAVARGARPGGAIQILALAPVAIVVVTGFWLEAGSAASPAATLERYVSAWREGRTAVAEGLFVEPTSGSALVRVWADDDTYLRDRVSALADQIDADGGPDAEGGLDAERPFESLQFVAVQEAIDDRSASFEMTIVRRVSVDSTFLGIFPAAALETQPMEVVGRIELRLVPRGRGPFEALDEVWRLQSVSVPPAS
;
A
#
# COMPACT_ATOMS: atom_id res chain seq x y z
N MET A 1 6.21 -35.98 -15.24
CA MET A 1 5.57 -35.11 -16.26
C MET A 1 4.61 -34.10 -15.62
N LEU A 2 3.80 -34.48 -14.63
CA LEU A 2 2.91 -33.57 -13.89
C LEU A 2 3.64 -32.41 -13.18
N GLU A 3 4.82 -32.66 -12.61
CA GLU A 3 5.62 -31.65 -11.89
C GLU A 3 6.16 -30.53 -12.80
N LEU A 4 6.55 -30.86 -14.03
CA LEU A 4 6.98 -29.87 -15.03
C LEU A 4 5.80 -29.05 -15.55
N GLY A 5 4.61 -29.65 -15.65
CA GLY A 5 3.39 -28.94 -16.02
C GLY A 5 2.96 -27.92 -14.96
N ALA A 6 3.04 -28.28 -13.67
CA ALA A 6 2.71 -27.36 -12.58
C ALA A 6 3.69 -26.18 -12.50
N LEU A 7 4.99 -26.44 -12.68
CA LEU A 7 6.02 -25.40 -12.70
C LEU A 7 5.86 -24.47 -13.92
N LEU A 8 5.53 -25.03 -15.08
CA LEU A 8 5.20 -24.27 -16.29
C LEU A 8 3.95 -23.40 -16.11
N VAL A 9 2.90 -23.92 -15.45
CA VAL A 9 1.67 -23.19 -15.15
C VAL A 9 1.92 -22.06 -14.14
N ILE A 10 2.75 -22.27 -13.11
CA ILE A 10 3.14 -21.22 -12.15
C ILE A 10 3.99 -20.14 -12.84
N VAL A 11 4.91 -20.54 -13.73
CA VAL A 11 5.70 -19.60 -14.54
C VAL A 11 4.80 -18.79 -15.48
N LEU A 12 3.89 -19.45 -16.19
CA LEU A 12 2.95 -18.79 -17.12
C LEU A 12 1.96 -17.89 -16.37
N ALA A 13 1.44 -18.33 -15.22
CA ALA A 13 0.56 -17.53 -14.38
C ALA A 13 1.29 -16.31 -13.80
N GLY A 14 2.55 -16.47 -13.38
CA GLY A 14 3.38 -15.35 -12.92
C GLY A 14 3.72 -14.33 -14.01
N VAL A 15 3.94 -14.79 -15.24
CA VAL A 15 4.18 -13.92 -16.41
C VAL A 15 2.91 -13.17 -16.83
N VAL A 16 1.73 -13.79 -16.72
CA VAL A 16 0.45 -13.15 -17.08
C VAL A 16 -0.03 -12.16 -16.01
N TYR A 17 0.32 -12.38 -14.73
CA TYR A 17 -0.10 -11.53 -13.61
C TYR A 17 0.87 -10.38 -13.31
N ALA A 18 2.13 -10.49 -13.74
CA ALA A 18 3.17 -9.50 -13.48
C ALA A 18 3.33 -8.55 -14.68
N GLN A 19 2.36 -7.66 -14.88
CA GLN A 19 2.61 -6.45 -15.64
C GLN A 19 3.28 -5.42 -14.71
N GLY A 20 4.53 -5.04 -15.00
CA GLY A 20 4.98 -3.68 -14.67
C GLY A 20 6.13 -3.43 -13.69
N SER A 21 6.91 -4.40 -13.19
CA SER A 21 8.10 -4.04 -12.39
C SER A 21 9.25 -5.06 -12.46
N GLY A 22 10.49 -4.60 -12.21
CA GLY A 22 11.71 -5.43 -12.09
C GLY A 22 11.61 -6.63 -11.11
N SER A 23 10.54 -6.65 -10.33
CA SER A 23 9.97 -7.80 -9.63
C SER A 23 9.86 -9.06 -10.51
N VAL A 24 9.68 -8.94 -11.83
CA VAL A 24 9.67 -10.08 -12.77
C VAL A 24 11.03 -10.77 -12.83
N ALA A 25 12.13 -10.02 -12.86
CA ALA A 25 13.48 -10.60 -12.88
C ALA A 25 13.79 -11.31 -11.55
N VAL A 26 13.37 -10.70 -10.43
CA VAL A 26 13.50 -11.31 -9.09
C VAL A 26 12.60 -12.55 -8.97
N PHE A 27 11.35 -12.49 -9.47
CA PHE A 27 10.42 -13.60 -9.53
C PHE A 27 10.97 -14.76 -10.38
N LEU A 28 11.40 -14.49 -11.61
CA LEU A 28 12.01 -15.50 -12.47
C LEU A 28 13.30 -16.05 -11.87
N GLY A 29 14.08 -15.22 -11.17
CA GLY A 29 15.25 -15.65 -10.41
C GLY A 29 14.89 -16.61 -9.26
N ILE A 30 13.86 -16.27 -8.46
CA ILE A 30 13.36 -17.12 -7.38
C ILE A 30 12.78 -18.42 -7.94
N VAL A 31 12.00 -18.36 -9.03
CA VAL A 31 11.43 -19.54 -9.68
C VAL A 31 12.52 -20.43 -10.28
N ALA A 32 13.52 -19.85 -10.94
CA ALA A 32 14.67 -20.60 -11.46
C ALA A 32 15.45 -21.25 -10.31
N PHE A 33 15.69 -20.52 -9.22
CA PHE A 33 16.34 -21.04 -8.02
C PHE A 33 15.53 -22.20 -7.41
N LEU A 34 14.22 -22.04 -7.21
CA LEU A 34 13.35 -23.08 -6.70
C LEU A 34 13.28 -24.29 -7.64
N GLY A 35 13.31 -24.07 -8.95
CA GLY A 35 13.36 -25.12 -9.97
C GLY A 35 14.66 -25.92 -9.91
N VAL A 36 15.82 -25.24 -9.86
CA VAL A 36 17.14 -25.88 -9.70
C VAL A 36 17.21 -26.63 -8.38
N TRP A 37 16.79 -26.01 -7.29
CA TRP A 37 16.79 -26.60 -5.95
C TRP A 37 15.87 -27.83 -5.86
N GLY A 38 14.65 -27.72 -6.37
CA GLY A 38 13.72 -28.85 -6.45
C GLY A 38 14.26 -29.99 -7.32
N GLY A 39 14.89 -29.66 -8.44
CA GLY A 39 15.57 -30.62 -9.31
C GLY A 39 16.71 -31.35 -8.59
N GLN A 40 17.54 -30.63 -7.84
CA GLN A 40 18.61 -31.21 -7.01
C GLN A 40 18.04 -32.13 -5.93
N ALA A 41 16.95 -31.72 -5.27
CA ALA A 41 16.29 -32.51 -4.23
C ALA A 41 15.70 -33.82 -4.79
N VAL A 42 15.04 -33.77 -5.95
CA VAL A 42 14.51 -34.95 -6.64
C VAL A 42 15.64 -35.87 -7.11
N HIS A 43 16.71 -35.30 -7.67
CA HIS A 43 17.87 -36.09 -8.10
C HIS A 43 18.55 -36.78 -6.91
N ALA A 44 18.75 -36.08 -5.80
CA ALA A 44 19.31 -36.65 -4.57
C ALA A 44 18.42 -37.76 -4.01
N TYR A 45 17.09 -37.57 -4.00
CA TYR A 45 16.13 -38.58 -3.57
C TYR A 45 16.17 -39.83 -4.45
N ARG A 46 16.13 -39.68 -5.78
CA ARG A 46 16.22 -40.80 -6.72
C ARG A 46 17.53 -41.56 -6.57
N SER A 47 18.64 -40.83 -6.46
CA SER A 47 19.98 -41.37 -6.24
C SER A 47 20.12 -42.07 -4.88
N ALA A 48 19.40 -41.64 -3.84
CA ALA A 48 19.37 -42.28 -2.53
C ALA A 48 18.53 -43.57 -2.55
N VAL A 49 17.34 -43.53 -3.16
CA VAL A 49 16.46 -44.71 -3.32
C VAL A 49 17.12 -45.78 -4.19
N ALA A 50 17.80 -45.39 -5.28
CA ALA A 50 18.57 -46.31 -6.12
C ALA A 50 19.73 -46.98 -5.36
N ARG A 51 20.23 -46.34 -4.30
CA ARG A 51 21.26 -46.89 -3.40
C ARG A 51 20.68 -47.62 -2.18
N GLY A 52 19.38 -47.89 -2.17
CA GLY A 52 18.70 -48.70 -1.14
C GLY A 52 18.19 -47.92 0.07
N ALA A 53 18.18 -46.58 0.04
CA ALA A 53 17.60 -45.78 1.11
C ALA A 53 16.07 -45.96 1.16
N ARG A 54 15.51 -46.08 2.38
CA ARG A 54 14.05 -46.17 2.58
C ARG A 54 13.38 -44.82 2.24
N PRO A 55 12.20 -44.81 1.59
CA PRO A 55 11.50 -43.58 1.26
C PRO A 55 11.03 -42.87 2.53
N GLY A 56 11.67 -41.74 2.86
CA GLY A 56 11.35 -40.92 4.05
C GLY A 56 11.85 -39.46 3.98
N GLY A 57 12.78 -39.14 3.07
CA GLY A 57 13.35 -37.79 2.93
C GLY A 57 12.38 -36.71 2.43
N ALA A 58 11.20 -37.08 1.89
CA ALA A 58 10.18 -36.11 1.46
C ALA A 58 9.64 -35.24 2.62
N ILE A 59 9.64 -35.76 3.85
CA ILE A 59 9.25 -35.01 5.06
C ILE A 59 10.25 -33.87 5.36
N GLN A 60 11.53 -34.04 5.04
CA GLN A 60 12.55 -33.01 5.26
C GLN A 60 12.44 -31.85 4.26
N ILE A 61 11.96 -32.10 3.04
CA ILE A 61 11.66 -31.05 2.05
C ILE A 61 10.42 -30.26 2.47
N LEU A 62 9.40 -30.95 3.01
CA LEU A 62 8.20 -30.30 3.56
C LEU A 62 8.54 -29.37 4.75
N ALA A 63 9.58 -29.69 5.52
CA ALA A 63 10.05 -28.85 6.62
C ALA A 63 10.57 -27.48 6.17
N LEU A 64 10.92 -27.31 4.89
CA LEU A 64 11.34 -26.02 4.31
C LEU A 64 10.19 -25.24 3.65
N ALA A 65 9.02 -25.87 3.46
CA ALA A 65 7.85 -25.19 2.90
C ALA A 65 7.41 -23.96 3.72
N PRO A 66 7.43 -23.97 5.07
CA PRO A 66 7.14 -22.76 5.86
C PRO A 66 8.11 -21.62 5.57
N VAL A 67 9.40 -21.92 5.39
CA VAL A 67 10.43 -20.91 5.07
C VAL A 67 10.17 -20.32 3.68
N ALA A 68 9.89 -21.16 2.68
CA ALA A 68 9.58 -20.71 1.33
C ALA A 68 8.30 -19.85 1.31
N ILE A 69 7.25 -20.25 2.04
CA ILE A 69 6.00 -19.48 2.16
C ILE A 69 6.26 -18.13 2.83
N VAL A 70 7.05 -18.08 3.90
CA VAL A 70 7.42 -16.82 4.58
C VAL A 70 8.17 -15.89 3.64
N VAL A 71 9.15 -16.42 2.90
CA VAL A 71 9.96 -15.62 1.95
C VAL A 71 9.11 -15.11 0.78
N VAL A 72 8.28 -15.98 0.17
CA VAL A 72 7.42 -15.61 -0.96
C VAL A 72 6.33 -14.63 -0.52
N THR A 73 5.68 -14.88 0.61
CA THR A 73 4.67 -13.98 1.18
C THR A 73 5.29 -12.64 1.56
N GLY A 74 6.45 -12.64 2.22
CA GLY A 74 7.17 -11.41 2.57
C GLY A 74 7.57 -10.59 1.35
N PHE A 75 8.07 -11.26 0.30
CA PHE A 75 8.37 -10.61 -0.97
C PHE A 75 7.13 -9.97 -1.62
N TRP A 76 6.01 -10.69 -1.67
CA TRP A 76 4.77 -10.17 -2.27
C TRP A 76 4.14 -9.04 -1.47
N LEU A 77 4.20 -9.10 -0.14
CA LEU A 77 3.71 -8.02 0.73
C LEU A 77 4.54 -6.75 0.55
N GLU A 78 5.86 -6.86 0.46
CA GLU A 78 6.76 -5.71 0.31
C GLU A 78 6.73 -5.14 -1.13
N ALA A 79 6.80 -6.00 -2.15
CA ALA A 79 6.79 -5.58 -3.54
C ALA A 79 5.41 -5.06 -3.98
N GLY A 80 4.34 -5.72 -3.52
CA GLY A 80 2.96 -5.33 -3.81
C GLY A 80 2.57 -4.03 -3.12
N SER A 81 3.01 -3.82 -1.87
CA SER A 81 2.83 -2.52 -1.20
C SER A 81 3.63 -1.45 -1.93
N ALA A 82 4.93 -1.63 -2.16
CA ALA A 82 5.80 -0.63 -2.78
C ALA A 82 5.41 -0.17 -4.20
N ALA A 83 4.61 -0.95 -4.92
CA ALA A 83 4.14 -0.67 -6.28
C ALA A 83 2.65 -0.27 -6.37
N SER A 84 1.97 -0.10 -5.24
CA SER A 84 0.54 0.27 -5.21
C SER A 84 0.34 1.80 -5.23
N PRO A 85 -0.85 2.28 -5.67
CA PRO A 85 -1.21 3.69 -5.52
C PRO A 85 -1.24 4.10 -4.04
N ALA A 86 -1.68 3.20 -3.15
CA ALA A 86 -1.70 3.44 -1.71
C ALA A 86 -0.32 3.71 -1.11
N ALA A 87 0.73 2.98 -1.52
CA ALA A 87 2.07 3.25 -1.01
C ALA A 87 2.69 4.53 -1.60
N THR A 88 2.30 4.91 -2.82
CA THR A 88 2.73 6.20 -3.39
C THR A 88 2.10 7.34 -2.60
N LEU A 89 0.82 7.23 -2.26
CA LEU A 89 0.12 8.14 -1.37
C LEU A 89 0.79 8.17 0.03
N GLU A 90 1.06 7.03 0.63
CA GLU A 90 1.69 6.94 1.96
C GLU A 90 3.06 7.62 1.98
N ARG A 91 3.89 7.38 0.95
CA ARG A 91 5.20 8.04 0.79
C ARG A 91 5.06 9.56 0.67
N TYR A 92 4.05 10.04 -0.06
CA TYR A 92 3.76 11.45 -0.18
C TYR A 92 3.33 12.07 1.15
N VAL A 93 2.34 11.47 1.82
CA VAL A 93 1.80 11.97 3.10
C VAL A 93 2.87 11.95 4.20
N SER A 94 3.69 10.90 4.27
CA SER A 94 4.85 10.86 5.18
C SER A 94 5.87 11.94 4.85
N ALA A 95 6.18 12.17 3.58
CA ALA A 95 7.08 13.24 3.17
C ALA A 95 6.53 14.63 3.50
N TRP A 96 5.23 14.86 3.32
CA TRP A 96 4.56 16.10 3.70
C TRP A 96 4.64 16.34 5.21
N ARG A 97 4.21 15.36 6.01
CA ARG A 97 4.26 15.43 7.48
C ARG A 97 5.65 15.68 8.04
N GLU A 98 6.69 15.16 7.38
CA GLU A 98 8.08 15.27 7.80
C GLU A 98 8.83 16.43 7.11
N GLY A 99 8.17 17.21 6.27
CA GLY A 99 8.79 18.33 5.54
C GLY A 99 9.86 17.90 4.52
N ARG A 100 9.86 16.64 4.08
CA ARG A 100 10.85 16.06 3.15
C ARG A 100 10.50 16.33 1.69
N THR A 101 10.50 17.61 1.28
CA THR A 101 10.13 18.03 -0.08
C THR A 101 10.94 17.33 -1.17
N ALA A 102 12.25 17.13 -0.99
CA ALA A 102 13.10 16.42 -1.95
C ALA A 102 12.63 14.98 -2.26
N VAL A 103 11.97 14.32 -1.31
CA VAL A 103 11.37 12.99 -1.55
C VAL A 103 10.06 13.12 -2.33
N ALA A 104 9.24 14.12 -2.00
CA ALA A 104 7.96 14.36 -2.65
C ALA A 104 8.10 14.86 -4.10
N GLU A 105 9.11 15.68 -4.42
CA GLU A 105 9.39 16.17 -5.80
C GLU A 105 9.40 15.02 -6.80
N GLY A 106 10.09 13.93 -6.44
CA GLY A 106 10.24 12.76 -7.30
C GLY A 106 8.98 11.93 -7.44
N LEU A 107 7.89 12.21 -6.70
CA LEU A 107 6.64 11.46 -6.74
C LEU A 107 5.65 12.00 -7.77
N PHE A 108 5.81 13.24 -8.26
CA PHE A 108 4.89 13.84 -9.23
C PHE A 108 5.13 13.37 -10.67
N VAL A 109 4.08 13.36 -11.48
CA VAL A 109 4.15 13.12 -12.92
C VAL A 109 4.94 14.25 -13.59
N GLU A 110 4.56 15.49 -13.27
CA GLU A 110 5.28 16.69 -13.67
C GLU A 110 6.22 17.13 -12.55
N PRO A 111 7.53 17.28 -12.80
CA PRO A 111 8.47 17.69 -11.77
C PRO A 111 8.03 18.99 -11.10
N THR A 112 7.72 18.90 -9.82
CA THR A 112 7.41 20.07 -8.98
C THR A 112 8.68 20.46 -8.23
N SER A 113 8.96 21.76 -8.10
CA SER A 113 10.11 22.21 -7.31
C SER A 113 9.82 22.11 -5.81
N GLY A 114 10.80 21.71 -5.01
CA GLY A 114 10.67 21.60 -3.56
C GLY A 114 10.36 22.94 -2.90
N SER A 115 10.86 24.05 -3.46
CA SER A 115 10.51 25.40 -3.01
C SER A 115 9.05 25.79 -3.29
N ALA A 116 8.41 25.17 -4.28
CA ALA A 116 6.96 25.31 -4.48
C ALA A 116 6.21 24.44 -3.47
N LEU A 117 6.66 23.20 -3.25
CA LEU A 117 6.07 22.30 -2.26
C LEU A 117 6.12 22.86 -0.84
N VAL A 118 7.21 23.50 -0.43
CA VAL A 118 7.28 24.15 0.91
C VAL A 118 6.16 25.16 1.10
N ARG A 119 5.85 25.97 0.07
CA ARG A 119 4.80 26.99 0.14
C ARG A 119 3.42 26.36 0.16
N VAL A 120 3.16 25.46 -0.78
CA VAL A 120 1.89 24.72 -0.85
C VAL A 120 1.61 23.99 0.45
N TRP A 121 2.58 23.25 1.00
CA TRP A 121 2.39 22.54 2.26
C TRP A 121 2.17 23.46 3.46
N ALA A 122 2.82 24.63 3.51
CA ALA A 122 2.56 25.60 4.57
C ALA A 122 1.15 26.19 4.49
N ASP A 123 0.67 26.46 3.27
CA ASP A 123 -0.69 26.95 3.02
C ASP A 123 -1.72 25.86 3.36
N ASP A 124 -1.50 24.63 2.92
CA ASP A 124 -2.34 23.47 3.20
C ASP A 124 -2.38 23.15 4.70
N ASP A 125 -1.24 23.17 5.39
CA ASP A 125 -1.17 22.96 6.84
C ASP A 125 -1.98 24.03 7.59
N THR A 126 -1.87 25.30 7.17
CA THR A 126 -2.64 26.40 7.77
C THR A 126 -4.13 26.20 7.56
N TYR A 127 -4.55 25.90 6.33
CA TYR A 127 -5.94 25.60 5.99
C TYR A 127 -6.50 24.43 6.82
N LEU A 128 -5.74 23.34 6.93
CA LEU A 128 -6.17 22.16 7.68
C LEU A 128 -6.30 22.45 9.18
N ARG A 129 -5.37 23.20 9.78
CA ARG A 129 -5.48 23.63 11.19
C ARG A 129 -6.74 24.47 11.41
N ASP A 130 -6.96 25.47 10.57
CA ASP A 130 -8.13 26.35 10.66
C ASP A 130 -9.43 25.54 10.52
N ARG A 131 -9.47 24.59 9.58
CA ARG A 131 -10.67 23.78 9.35
C ARG A 131 -10.95 22.79 10.47
N VAL A 132 -9.92 22.12 10.99
CA VAL A 132 -10.04 21.22 12.15
C VAL A 132 -10.48 22.01 13.39
N SER A 133 -9.93 23.20 13.63
CA SER A 133 -10.37 24.08 14.73
C SER A 133 -11.83 24.48 14.60
N ALA A 134 -12.26 24.91 13.40
CA ALA A 134 -13.64 25.31 13.17
C ALA A 134 -14.64 24.16 13.37
N LEU A 135 -14.27 22.92 12.98
CA LEU A 135 -15.09 21.73 13.22
C LEU A 135 -15.11 21.33 14.70
N ALA A 136 -14.00 21.49 15.43
CA ALA A 136 -13.96 21.27 16.87
C ALA A 136 -14.89 22.24 17.60
N ASP A 137 -14.83 23.55 17.28
CA ASP A 137 -15.71 24.56 17.87
C ASP A 137 -17.20 24.27 17.61
N GLN A 138 -17.55 23.76 16.43
CA GLN A 138 -18.93 23.34 16.11
C GLN A 138 -19.38 22.16 16.97
N ILE A 139 -18.51 21.17 17.17
CA ILE A 139 -18.82 20.01 18.02
C ILE A 139 -19.03 20.44 19.47
N ASP A 140 -18.17 21.33 19.98
CA ASP A 140 -18.28 21.85 21.35
C ASP A 140 -19.54 22.70 21.54
N ALA A 141 -19.97 23.43 20.51
CA ALA A 141 -21.21 24.22 20.54
C ALA A 141 -22.47 23.34 20.50
N ASP A 142 -22.44 22.22 19.77
CA ASP A 142 -23.57 21.29 19.59
C ASP A 142 -23.62 20.18 20.67
N GLY A 143 -22.52 19.96 21.40
CA GLY A 143 -22.29 18.82 22.29
C GLY A 143 -22.36 19.14 23.80
N GLY A 144 -23.08 18.31 24.56
CA GLY A 144 -23.04 18.30 26.02
C GLY A 144 -21.71 17.75 26.59
N PRO A 145 -21.56 17.62 27.92
CA PRO A 145 -20.29 17.40 28.63
C PRO A 145 -19.48 16.14 28.27
N ASP A 146 -20.02 15.25 27.43
CA ASP A 146 -19.36 14.02 26.96
C ASP A 146 -18.81 14.13 25.51
N ALA A 147 -18.92 15.31 24.89
CA ALA A 147 -18.33 15.59 23.58
C ALA A 147 -16.82 15.84 23.71
N GLU A 148 -16.04 14.83 24.07
CA GLU A 148 -14.59 14.88 23.86
C GLU A 148 -14.36 14.90 22.34
N GLY A 149 -14.19 16.11 21.79
CA GLY A 149 -13.91 16.33 20.38
C GLY A 149 -12.62 15.63 19.99
N GLY A 150 -12.72 14.44 19.39
CA GLY A 150 -11.60 13.64 18.88
C GLY A 150 -10.88 14.27 17.67
N LEU A 151 -10.79 15.60 17.63
CA LEU A 151 -10.13 16.43 16.62
C LEU A 151 -8.99 17.21 17.29
N ASP A 152 -7.80 17.20 16.69
CA ASP A 152 -6.63 17.93 17.21
C ASP A 152 -6.14 18.92 16.14
N ALA A 153 -6.38 20.22 16.35
CA ALA A 153 -5.98 21.27 15.43
C ALA A 153 -4.46 21.51 15.42
N GLU A 154 -3.73 21.16 16.48
CA GLU A 154 -2.26 21.24 16.49
C GLU A 154 -1.64 20.13 15.65
N ARG A 155 -2.36 19.00 15.51
CA ARG A 155 -1.96 17.83 14.75
C ARG A 155 -3.04 17.42 13.73
N PRO A 156 -3.30 18.26 12.71
CA PRO A 156 -4.41 18.03 11.78
C PRO A 156 -4.35 16.66 11.11
N PHE A 157 -3.15 16.14 10.81
CA PHE A 157 -2.95 14.80 10.23
C PHE A 157 -3.49 13.64 11.08
N GLU A 158 -3.61 13.78 12.41
CA GLU A 158 -4.20 12.74 13.26
C GLU A 158 -5.73 12.63 13.09
N SER A 159 -6.34 13.69 12.53
CA SER A 159 -7.75 13.80 12.19
C SER A 159 -8.04 13.62 10.70
N LEU A 160 -7.06 13.22 9.89
CA LEU A 160 -7.27 12.96 8.47
C LEU A 160 -7.36 11.45 8.17
N GLN A 161 -8.28 11.11 7.28
CA GLN A 161 -8.37 9.80 6.65
C GLN A 161 -8.31 9.97 5.14
N PHE A 162 -7.57 9.09 4.47
CA PHE A 162 -7.54 9.01 3.02
C PHE A 162 -8.36 7.81 2.56
N VAL A 163 -9.41 8.07 1.79
CA VAL A 163 -10.33 7.03 1.30
C VAL A 163 -10.18 6.92 -0.21
N ALA A 164 -9.94 5.71 -0.72
CA ALA A 164 -9.91 5.47 -2.15
C ALA A 164 -11.30 5.72 -2.73
N VAL A 165 -11.40 6.64 -3.70
CA VAL A 165 -12.63 6.89 -4.43
C VAL A 165 -12.69 5.87 -5.55
N GLN A 166 -13.71 5.01 -5.51
CA GLN A 166 -13.93 4.00 -6.55
C GLN A 166 -14.56 4.62 -7.81
N GLU A 167 -13.96 5.71 -8.30
CA GLU A 167 -14.22 6.30 -9.63
C GLU A 167 -13.11 5.85 -10.59
N ALA A 168 -12.95 4.55 -10.77
CA ALA A 168 -12.06 4.04 -11.81
C ALA A 168 -12.74 4.19 -13.17
N ILE A 169 -12.46 5.28 -13.87
CA ILE A 169 -12.76 5.44 -15.29
C ILE A 169 -11.80 4.56 -16.13
N ASP A 170 -10.63 4.15 -15.58
CA ASP A 170 -9.61 3.28 -16.19
C ASP A 170 -8.66 2.68 -15.12
N ASP A 171 -8.04 1.51 -15.40
CA ASP A 171 -7.11 0.77 -14.51
C ASP A 171 -5.77 1.52 -14.27
N ARG A 172 -5.59 2.70 -14.88
CA ARG A 172 -4.36 3.50 -14.90
C ARG A 172 -4.44 4.78 -14.07
N SER A 173 -5.56 5.02 -13.41
CA SER A 173 -5.82 6.18 -12.55
C SER A 173 -6.37 5.73 -11.20
N ALA A 174 -5.95 6.40 -10.13
CA ALA A 174 -6.47 6.18 -8.79
C ALA A 174 -6.69 7.52 -8.11
N SER A 175 -7.83 7.69 -7.44
CA SER A 175 -8.19 8.92 -6.74
C SER A 175 -8.44 8.62 -5.27
N PHE A 176 -7.98 9.53 -4.41
CA PHE A 176 -8.17 9.45 -2.97
C PHE A 176 -8.80 10.75 -2.47
N GLU A 177 -9.83 10.63 -1.66
CA GLU A 177 -10.40 11.75 -0.92
C GLU A 177 -9.71 11.86 0.43
N MET A 178 -9.31 13.08 0.78
CA MET A 178 -8.79 13.43 2.08
C MET A 178 -9.96 13.97 2.91
N THR A 179 -10.31 13.25 3.97
CA THR A 179 -11.49 13.51 4.80
C THR A 179 -11.07 13.80 6.22
N ILE A 180 -11.56 14.88 6.81
CA ILE A 180 -11.48 15.10 8.26
C ILE A 180 -12.43 14.12 8.92
N VAL A 181 -11.91 13.35 9.87
CA VAL A 181 -12.64 12.35 10.63
C VAL A 181 -12.48 12.60 12.11
N ARG A 182 -13.51 12.26 12.88
CA ARG A 182 -13.43 12.20 14.33
C ARG A 182 -13.56 10.76 14.81
N ARG A 183 -12.92 10.43 15.92
CA ARG A 183 -13.09 9.14 16.58
C ARG A 183 -14.09 9.31 17.72
N VAL A 184 -15.19 8.57 17.65
CA VAL A 184 -16.24 8.60 18.67
C VAL A 184 -16.31 7.25 19.37
N SER A 185 -16.45 7.27 20.70
CA SER A 185 -16.76 6.07 21.46
C SER A 185 -18.23 5.77 21.29
N VAL A 186 -18.55 4.67 20.62
CA VAL A 186 -19.91 4.17 20.48
C VAL A 186 -20.11 2.96 21.39
N ASP A 187 -21.28 2.89 22.00
CA ASP A 187 -21.69 1.70 22.72
C ASP A 187 -21.73 0.53 21.75
N SER A 188 -21.04 -0.54 22.12
CA SER A 188 -20.93 -1.76 21.34
C SER A 188 -21.14 -2.97 22.24
N THR A 189 -21.36 -4.13 21.64
CA THR A 189 -21.58 -5.36 22.42
C THR A 189 -20.61 -6.45 21.98
N PHE A 190 -19.72 -6.86 22.87
CA PHE A 190 -18.84 -8.01 22.62
C PHE A 190 -19.66 -9.30 22.77
N LEU A 191 -19.73 -10.10 21.69
CA LEU A 191 -20.50 -11.35 21.61
C LEU A 191 -22.01 -11.19 21.89
N GLY A 192 -22.56 -9.98 21.80
CA GLY A 192 -23.99 -9.71 22.03
C GLY A 192 -24.44 -9.76 23.49
N ILE A 193 -23.53 -9.92 24.45
CA ILE A 193 -23.87 -10.06 25.89
C ILE A 193 -23.03 -9.19 26.84
N PHE A 194 -21.86 -8.70 26.43
CA PHE A 194 -21.03 -7.82 27.25
C PHE A 194 -21.02 -6.40 26.71
N PRO A 195 -21.48 -5.40 27.50
CA PRO A 195 -21.31 -4.00 27.13
C PRO A 195 -19.83 -3.70 26.92
N ALA A 196 -19.52 -3.03 25.82
CA ALA A 196 -18.19 -2.61 25.45
C ALA A 196 -18.26 -1.23 24.79
N ALA A 197 -17.13 -0.52 24.77
CA ALA A 197 -16.97 0.69 23.97
C ALA A 197 -16.17 0.33 22.71
N ALA A 198 -16.67 0.75 21.55
CA ALA A 198 -15.92 0.69 20.29
C ALA A 198 -15.57 2.09 19.83
N LEU A 199 -14.41 2.25 19.21
CA LEU A 199 -14.06 3.50 18.54
C LEU A 199 -14.54 3.41 17.09
N GLU A 200 -15.47 4.29 16.72
CA GLU A 200 -15.92 4.44 15.35
C GLU A 200 -15.33 5.72 14.76
N THR A 201 -14.89 5.63 13.50
CA THR A 201 -14.38 6.78 12.76
C THR A 201 -15.53 7.39 11.98
N GLN A 202 -15.95 8.58 12.37
CA GLN A 202 -17.04 9.30 11.71
C GLN A 202 -16.47 10.34 10.74
N PRO A 203 -16.80 10.25 9.43
CA PRO A 203 -16.41 11.27 8.47
C PRO A 203 -17.18 12.55 8.73
N MET A 204 -16.45 13.67 8.76
CA MET A 204 -17.00 15.00 8.98
C MET A 204 -17.07 15.76 7.65
N GLU A 205 -15.94 15.86 6.96
CA GLU A 205 -15.83 16.73 5.78
C GLU A 205 -14.70 16.29 4.85
N VAL A 206 -14.95 16.33 3.54
CA VAL A 206 -13.92 16.13 2.52
C VAL A 206 -13.17 17.44 2.31
N VAL A 207 -11.87 17.43 2.59
CA VAL A 207 -10.98 18.59 2.55
C VAL A 207 -9.93 18.51 1.46
N GLY A 208 -10.04 17.56 0.54
CA GLY A 208 -9.15 17.53 -0.60
C GLY A 208 -9.23 16.23 -1.39
N ARG A 209 -8.54 16.23 -2.53
CA ARG A 209 -8.43 15.09 -3.42
C ARG A 209 -7.00 14.93 -3.90
N ILE A 210 -6.57 13.69 -4.01
CA ILE A 210 -5.25 13.30 -4.51
C ILE A 210 -5.46 12.35 -5.67
N GLU A 211 -4.94 12.71 -6.84
CA GLU A 211 -5.04 11.91 -8.05
C GLU A 211 -3.67 11.34 -8.39
N LEU A 212 -3.64 10.03 -8.63
CA LEU A 212 -2.47 9.30 -9.04
C LEU A 212 -2.69 8.72 -10.43
N ARG A 213 -1.60 8.62 -11.17
CA ARG A 213 -1.57 8.04 -12.50
C ARG A 213 -0.43 7.05 -12.62
N LEU A 214 -0.70 5.95 -13.30
CA LEU A 214 0.31 4.97 -13.68
C LEU A 214 1.04 5.44 -14.94
N VAL A 215 2.32 5.80 -14.80
CA VAL A 215 3.16 6.32 -15.89
C VAL A 215 4.37 5.42 -16.16
N PRO A 216 4.86 5.35 -17.41
CA PRO A 216 6.10 4.66 -17.73
C PRO A 216 7.31 5.31 -17.04
N ARG A 217 8.23 4.51 -16.52
CA ARG A 217 9.42 4.97 -15.79
C ARG A 217 10.55 5.48 -16.70
N GLY A 218 10.48 5.23 -18.01
CA GLY A 218 11.37 5.78 -19.06
C GLY A 218 12.05 4.75 -19.98
N ARG A 219 12.71 5.25 -21.05
CA ARG A 219 13.34 4.48 -22.16
C ARG A 219 14.44 3.52 -21.71
N GLY A 220 14.07 2.30 -21.37
CA GLY A 220 14.94 1.13 -21.34
C GLY A 220 14.43 0.06 -22.32
N PRO A 221 15.18 -1.02 -22.59
CA PRO A 221 14.72 -2.10 -23.47
C PRO A 221 13.44 -2.83 -22.98
N PHE A 222 12.94 -2.46 -21.79
CA PHE A 222 11.73 -2.99 -21.16
C PHE A 222 10.70 -1.89 -20.86
N GLU A 223 10.63 -0.83 -21.68
CA GLU A 223 9.78 0.37 -21.49
C GLU A 223 8.29 0.05 -21.26
N ALA A 224 7.78 -1.09 -21.75
CA ALA A 224 6.41 -1.55 -21.53
C ALA A 224 6.18 -2.30 -20.20
N LEU A 225 7.24 -2.54 -19.40
CA LEU A 225 7.23 -3.38 -18.20
C LEU A 225 7.71 -2.65 -16.93
N ASP A 226 7.93 -1.34 -16.99
CA ASP A 226 8.39 -0.53 -15.85
C ASP A 226 7.46 0.66 -15.68
N GLU A 227 6.34 0.43 -15.02
CA GLU A 227 5.33 1.44 -14.73
C GLU A 227 5.39 1.82 -13.25
N VAL A 228 5.11 3.08 -12.94
CA VAL A 228 5.15 3.60 -11.58
C VAL A 228 4.00 4.55 -11.36
N TRP A 229 3.35 4.42 -10.19
CA TRP A 229 2.36 5.38 -9.74
C TRP A 229 3.04 6.71 -9.40
N ARG A 230 2.47 7.79 -9.91
CA ARG A 230 2.92 9.15 -9.67
C ARG A 230 1.73 10.03 -9.33
N LEU A 231 1.96 11.07 -8.54
CA LEU A 231 0.98 12.09 -8.24
C LEU A 231 0.75 12.92 -9.51
N GLN A 232 -0.48 12.88 -10.02
CA GLN A 232 -0.92 13.74 -11.10
C GLN A 232 -1.32 15.10 -10.54
N SER A 233 -2.11 15.10 -9.46
CA SER A 233 -2.56 16.31 -8.80
C SER A 233 -2.75 16.05 -7.30
N VAL A 234 -2.51 17.08 -6.50
CA VAL A 234 -2.87 17.15 -5.08
C VAL A 234 -3.63 18.45 -4.94
N SER A 235 -4.91 18.35 -4.60
CA SER A 235 -5.75 19.50 -4.33
C SER A 235 -6.27 19.40 -2.90
N VAL A 236 -5.57 20.06 -2.00
CA VAL A 236 -6.21 20.58 -0.78
C VAL A 236 -6.79 21.92 -1.24
N PRO A 237 -8.11 22.17 -1.13
CA PRO A 237 -8.68 23.39 -1.64
C PRO A 237 -7.99 24.59 -0.97
N PRO A 238 -7.62 25.59 -1.78
CA PRO A 238 -8.20 26.90 -1.55
C PRO A 238 -8.97 27.38 -2.78
N ALA A 239 -10.13 28.02 -2.54
CA ALA A 239 -11.13 28.53 -3.50
C ALA A 239 -12.17 27.47 -3.95
N SER A 240 -13.46 27.65 -3.72
CA SER A 240 -14.31 28.83 -3.47
C SER A 240 -15.46 28.52 -2.51
#